data_AF-A0A832FQJ8-F1
#
_entry.id   AF-A0A832FQJ8-F1
#
_cell.length_a   1.000
_cell.length_b   1.000
_cell.length_c   1.000
_cell.angle_alpha   90.00
_cell.angle_beta   90.00
_cell.angle_gamma   90.00
#
_symmetry.space_group_name_H-M   'P 1'
#
loop_
_entity.id
_entity.type
_entity.pdbx_description
1 polymer ?
#
loop_
_entity_poly.entity_id
_entity_poly.type
_entity_poly.pdbx_seq_one_letter_code
_entity_poly.pdbx_strand_id
1 'polypeptide(L)' 'MVRGVAPLAASLLVLAITVAAVLITYLWVSSYASSPRQPEPPQIRELAKIESVEYDGSKLKVTLRNIGSAKLTVDAL' A
#
# COMPACT_ATOMS: atom_id res chain seq x y z
N MET A 1 2.58 6.34 -59.32
CA MET A 1 3.75 6.43 -58.42
C MET A 1 3.29 7.11 -57.13
N VAL A 2 2.77 6.36 -56.14
CA VAL A 2 2.30 6.96 -54.86
C VAL A 2 3.31 6.58 -53.78
N ARG A 3 4.39 7.36 -53.70
CA ARG A 3 5.56 7.06 -52.85
C ARG A 3 5.75 8.06 -51.70
N GLY A 4 4.71 8.80 -51.34
CA GLY A 4 4.76 9.82 -50.27
C GLY A 4 3.78 9.63 -49.11
N VAL A 5 2.78 8.75 -49.23
CA VAL A 5 1.73 8.58 -48.21
C VAL A 5 2.11 7.55 -47.14
N ALA A 6 2.87 6.51 -47.50
CA ALA A 6 3.28 5.45 -46.59
C ALA A 6 4.11 5.93 -45.38
N PRO A 7 5.07 6.86 -45.53
CA PRO A 7 5.86 7.34 -44.39
C PRO A 7 5.03 8.14 -43.39
N LEU A 8 4.06 8.94 -43.88
CA LEU A 8 3.24 9.82 -43.04
C LEU A 8 2.18 9.02 -42.26
N ALA A 9 1.56 8.03 -42.89
CA ALA A 9 0.61 7.15 -42.22
C ALA A 9 1.29 6.29 -41.14
N ALA A 10 2.52 5.83 -41.40
CA ALA A 10 3.31 5.07 -40.44
C ALA A 10 3.65 5.90 -39.20
N SER A 11 4.06 7.16 -39.36
CA SER A 11 4.38 8.03 -38.22
C SER A 11 3.16 8.37 -37.37
N LEU A 12 2.00 8.62 -38.00
CA LEU A 12 0.74 8.83 -37.29
C LEU A 12 0.32 7.60 -36.48
N LEU A 13 0.48 6.40 -37.04
CA LEU A 13 0.20 5.15 -36.35
C LEU A 13 1.13 4.94 -35.14
N VAL A 14 2.43 5.18 -35.32
CA VAL A 14 3.42 5.06 -34.23
C VAL A 14 3.10 6.07 -33.11
N LEU A 15 2.71 7.30 -33.46
CA LEU A 15 2.32 8.30 -32.48
C LEU A 15 1.09 7.84 -31.67
N ALA A 16 0.06 7.32 -32.34
CA ALA A 16 -1.14 6.82 -31.68
C ALA A 16 -0.83 5.67 -30.70
N ILE A 17 0.00 4.72 -31.12
CA ILE A 17 0.42 3.60 -30.27
C ILE A 17 1.25 4.10 -29.09
N THR A 18 2.14 5.08 -29.32
CA THR A 18 2.97 5.67 -28.26
C THR A 18 2.10 6.33 -27.18
N VAL A 19 1.11 7.12 -27.58
CA VAL A 19 0.18 7.76 -26.63
C VAL A 19 -0.60 6.70 -25.84
N ALA A 20 -1.10 5.66 -26.49
CA ALA A 20 -1.80 4.57 -25.82
C ALA A 20 -0.91 3.84 -24.79
N ALA A 21 0.33 3.53 -25.15
CA ALA A 21 1.29 2.86 -24.26
C ALA A 21 1.63 3.71 -23.03
N VAL A 22 1.81 5.02 -23.19
CA VAL A 22 2.06 5.95 -22.08
C VAL A 22 0.88 5.99 -21.11
N LEU A 23 -0.36 6.06 -21.63
CA LEU A 23 -1.56 6.07 -20.79
C LEU A 23 -1.72 4.77 -20.00
N ILE A 24 -1.54 3.62 -20.64
CA ILE A 24 -1.61 2.32 -19.97
C ILE A 24 -0.55 2.23 -18.87
N THR A 25 0.68 2.67 -19.15
CA THR A 25 1.78 2.66 -18.18
C THR A 25 1.51 3.61 -17.01
N TYR A 26 1.00 4.81 -17.28
CA TYR A 26 0.64 5.78 -16.24
C TYR A 26 -0.44 5.23 -15.31
N LEU A 27 -1.49 4.64 -15.88
CA LEU A 27 -2.56 4.02 -15.10
C LEU A 27 -2.02 2.87 -14.24
N TRP A 28 -1.20 1.98 -14.81
CA TRP A 28 -0.56 0.90 -14.09
C TRP A 28 0.30 1.38 -12.92
N VAL A 29 1.20 2.35 -13.15
CA VAL A 29 2.04 2.94 -12.08
C VAL A 29 1.19 3.62 -11.02
N SER A 30 0.16 4.35 -11.41
CA SER A 30 -0.73 5.05 -10.48
C SER A 30 -1.52 4.07 -9.60
N SER A 31 -1.86 2.87 -10.07
CA SER A 31 -2.49 1.82 -9.25
C SER A 31 -1.56 1.29 -8.15
N TYR A 32 -0.25 1.23 -8.36
CA TYR A 32 0.69 0.89 -7.27
C TYR A 32 0.79 2.01 -6.25
N ALA A 33 0.86 3.27 -6.69
CA ALA A 33 0.93 4.42 -5.78
C ALA A 33 -0.38 4.61 -4.99
N SER A 34 -1.51 4.26 -5.60
CA SER A 34 -2.85 4.34 -4.99
C SER A 34 -3.21 3.12 -4.18
N SER A 35 -2.33 2.10 -4.11
CA SER A 35 -2.53 1.00 -3.17
C SER A 35 -2.58 1.64 -1.78
N PRO A 36 -3.74 1.60 -1.09
CA PRO A 36 -3.77 1.97 0.32
C PRO A 36 -2.67 1.13 0.94
N ARG A 37 -1.71 1.74 1.63
CA ARG A 37 -0.74 1.01 2.46
C ARG A 37 -1.55 -0.08 3.11
N GLN A 38 -1.31 -1.34 2.73
CA GLN A 38 -2.10 -2.45 3.24
C GLN A 38 -2.15 -2.23 4.75
N PRO A 39 -3.35 -2.14 5.37
CA PRO A 39 -3.41 -2.23 6.81
C PRO A 39 -2.59 -3.48 7.13
N GLU A 40 -1.53 -3.31 7.91
CA GLU A 40 -0.63 -4.41 8.27
C GLU A 40 -1.49 -5.63 8.58
N PRO A 41 -1.09 -6.84 8.11
CA PRO A 41 -1.87 -8.05 8.32
C PRO A 41 -2.38 -8.05 9.76
N PRO A 42 -3.65 -8.41 10.06
CA PRO A 42 -4.19 -8.31 11.42
C PRO A 42 -3.35 -9.03 12.49
N GLN A 43 -2.45 -9.93 12.06
CA GLN A 43 -1.45 -10.64 12.84
C GLN A 43 -0.23 -9.77 13.26
N ILE A 44 0.14 -8.76 12.47
CA ILE A 44 1.21 -7.76 12.72
C ILE A 44 0.59 -6.37 12.94
N ARG A 45 -0.69 -6.30 13.30
CA ARG A 45 -1.26 -5.04 13.80
C ARG A 45 -0.78 -4.94 15.24
N GLU A 46 0.24 -4.14 15.52
CA GLU A 46 0.64 -3.88 16.90
C GLU A 46 -0.52 -3.12 17.59
N LEU A 47 -1.45 -3.87 18.20
CA LEU A 47 -2.61 -3.31 18.89
C LEU A 47 -2.19 -2.69 20.23
N ALA A 48 -1.21 -3.30 20.90
CA ALA A 48 -0.60 -2.79 22.13
C ALA A 48 0.89 -3.08 22.15
N LYS A 49 1.64 -2.13 22.69
CA LYS A 49 3.01 -2.33 23.14
C LYS A 49 3.02 -2.46 24.66
N ILE A 50 3.74 -3.46 25.18
CA ILE A 50 3.99 -3.59 26.61
C ILE A 50 5.13 -2.63 26.96
N GLU A 51 4.84 -1.64 27.81
CA GLU A 51 5.83 -0.64 28.22
C GLU A 51 6.63 -1.09 29.46
N SER A 52 5.97 -1.77 30.39
CA SER A 52 6.62 -2.29 31.59
C SER A 52 5.82 -3.43 32.21
N VAL A 53 6.55 -4.38 32.82
CA VAL A 53 6.01 -5.46 33.65
C VAL A 53 6.70 -5.40 35.00
N GLU A 54 5.94 -5.08 36.04
CA GLU A 54 6.41 -5.04 37.42
C GLU A 54 5.73 -6.18 38.20
N TYR A 55 6.52 -6.94 38.97
CA TYR A 55 6.02 -8.02 39.81
C TYR A 55 6.52 -7.85 41.25
N ASP A 56 5.58 -7.75 42.19
CA ASP A 56 5.87 -7.54 43.61
C ASP A 56 5.38 -8.73 44.46
N GLY A 57 5.82 -9.94 44.09
CA GLY A 57 5.62 -11.22 44.80
C GLY A 57 4.16 -11.73 44.92
N SER A 58 3.18 -10.86 44.76
CA SER A 58 1.75 -11.09 44.94
C SER A 58 0.89 -10.34 43.93
N LYS A 59 1.45 -9.30 43.28
CA LYS A 59 0.77 -8.49 42.27
C LYS A 59 1.63 -8.38 41.03
N LEU A 60 1.01 -8.65 39.88
CA LEU A 60 1.57 -8.39 38.56
C LEU A 60 0.94 -7.10 38.03
N LYS A 61 1.77 -6.11 37.73
CA LYS A 61 1.36 -4.84 37.13
C LYS A 61 1.95 -4.76 35.73
N VAL A 62 1.07 -4.80 34.73
CA VAL A 62 1.44 -4.70 33.32
C VAL A 62 0.93 -3.36 32.79
N THR A 63 1.84 -2.52 32.30
CA THR A 63 1.50 -1.26 31.65
C THR A 63 1.49 -1.47 30.14
N LEU A 64 0.32 -1.29 29.53
CA LEU A 64 0.09 -1.45 28.09
C LEU A 64 -0.21 -0.10 27.46
N ARG A 65 0.43 0.18 26.31
CA ARG A 65 0.13 1.35 25.49
C ARG A 65 -0.46 0.94 24.16
N ASN A 66 -1.67 1.44 23.88
CA ASN A 66 -2.28 1.30 22.56
C ASN A 66 -1.56 2.24 21.58
N ILE A 67 -0.89 1.64 20.59
CA ILE A 67 -0.21 2.34 19.50
C ILE A 67 -0.95 2.17 18.16
N GLY A 68 -2.04 1.39 18.17
CA GLY A 68 -2.86 1.10 17.00
C GLY A 68 -4.12 1.95 16.93
N SER A 69 -4.84 1.84 15.80
CA SER A 69 -6.11 2.54 15.55
C SER A 69 -7.34 1.75 16.02
N ALA A 70 -7.16 0.58 16.64
CA ALA A 70 -8.23 -0.30 17.10
C ALA A 70 -8.28 -0.36 18.64
N LYS A 71 -9.46 -0.61 19.20
CA LYS A 71 -9.63 -0.75 20.66
C LYS A 71 -8.93 -2.02 21.15
N LEU A 72 -8.20 -1.90 22.27
CA LEU A 72 -7.61 -3.05 22.95
C LEU A 72 -8.68 -3.77 23.79
N THR A 73 -8.70 -5.09 23.74
CA THR A 73 -9.52 -5.94 24.62
C THR A 73 -8.60 -6.96 25.28
N VAL A 74 -8.63 -7.03 26.62
CA VAL A 74 -7.91 -8.05 27.39
C VAL A 74 -8.89 -9.20 27.63
N ASP A 75 -8.62 -10.36 27.05
CA ASP A 75 -9.54 -11.52 27.04
C ASP A 75 -9.42 -12.40 28.29
N ALA A 76 -8.22 -12.42 28.91
CA ALA A 76 -7.97 -13.16 30.15
C ALA A 76 -6.86 -12.48 30.97
N LEU A 77 -6.91 -12.64 32.30
CA LEU A 77 -5.96 -12.10 33.28
C LEU A 77 -5.26 -13.24 34.03
#